data_AF-A0A8T5HTL5-F1
#
_entry.id   AF-A0A8T5HTL5-F1
#
_cell.length_a   1.000
_cell.length_b   1.000
_cell.length_c   1.000
_cell.angle_alpha   90.00
_cell.angle_beta   90.00
_cell.angle_gamma   90.00
#
_symmetry.space_group_name_H-M   'P 1'
#
loop_
_entity.id
_entity.type
_entity.pdbx_description
1 polymer ?
#
loop_
_entity_poly.entity_id
_entity_poly.type
_entity_poly.pdbx_seq_one_letter_code
_entity_poly.pdbx_strand_id
1 'polypeptide(L)'
;MDIRENPTTSFFGESIGFFSPMNGGKTEAMIQELKRARYFDLGSIAYNHSRNTREENAIVVDGKFKYPAVTVDSISALREDLEHRIECLGSQRIGLQGEQGQVNIKGLTHYKKPLKVIGLDEVNLFCLSEQEATDLLGFMQWCRKEEMVLYVAGLLHDFRHMWFGHMDSIYPHVDRKQEKKPACMAIKADGRKCIKTAKHTQRVWSLDFVKEVGMNQLINEMEYFNFSDKGEHEVRREYVAAPFFDETLRIEAEKDGRVKYVPVCLDCARLPYQRETLAVYDAICQGKDPKEILDISLLTEKITSFLSHSFEDWVRKDEESGLYVPTRIHRNILGGFSREARPQNESQ
;
A
#
# COMPACT_ATOMS: atom_id res chain seq x y z
N MET A 1 -21.53 4.05 8.70
CA MET A 1 -22.28 2.94 9.32
C MET A 1 -21.26 1.98 9.90
N ASP A 2 -21.41 1.58 11.16
CA ASP A 2 -20.49 0.62 11.79
C ASP A 2 -20.78 -0.78 11.24
N ILE A 3 -19.82 -1.42 10.59
CA ILE A 3 -20.04 -2.76 10.01
C ILE A 3 -20.24 -3.83 11.10
N ARG A 4 -19.87 -3.52 12.34
CA ARG A 4 -19.99 -4.43 13.50
C ARG A 4 -21.43 -4.57 13.96
N GLU A 5 -22.30 -3.64 13.57
CA GLU A 5 -23.72 -3.65 13.92
C GLU A 5 -24.56 -4.51 12.97
N ASN A 6 -23.99 -5.00 11.87
CA ASN A 6 -24.73 -5.75 10.85
C ASN A 6 -24.11 -7.14 10.62
N PRO A 7 -24.93 -8.18 10.32
CA PRO A 7 -24.42 -9.52 10.05
C PRO A 7 -23.59 -9.54 8.76
N THR A 8 -22.60 -10.43 8.66
CA THR A 8 -21.74 -10.53 7.46
C THR A 8 -22.56 -10.75 6.18
N THR A 9 -23.69 -11.44 6.27
CA THR A 9 -24.61 -11.71 5.15
C THR A 9 -25.30 -10.48 4.58
N SER A 10 -25.38 -9.36 5.32
CA SER A 10 -25.95 -8.11 4.79
C SER A 10 -25.01 -7.40 3.81
N PHE A 11 -23.77 -7.89 3.67
CA PHE A 11 -22.74 -7.29 2.82
C PHE A 11 -22.44 -8.11 1.58
N PHE A 12 -23.29 -9.08 1.21
CA PHE A 12 -23.08 -9.83 -0.02
C PHE A 12 -23.05 -8.91 -1.24
N GLY A 13 -22.02 -9.10 -2.06
CA GLY A 13 -21.75 -8.28 -3.22
C GLY A 13 -21.08 -6.93 -2.91
N GLU A 14 -20.79 -6.64 -1.64
CA GLU A 14 -20.11 -5.42 -1.22
C GLU A 14 -18.61 -5.63 -0.97
N SER A 15 -17.87 -4.56 -1.19
CA SER A 15 -16.46 -4.41 -0.83
C SER A 15 -16.31 -3.48 0.37
N ILE A 16 -15.51 -3.91 1.35
CA ILE A 16 -15.33 -3.21 2.62
C ILE A 16 -13.85 -3.00 2.87
N GLY A 17 -13.42 -1.75 2.96
CA GLY A 17 -12.03 -1.35 3.10
C GLY A 17 -11.64 -0.95 4.52
N PHE A 18 -10.49 -1.44 4.97
CA PHE A 18 -9.81 -1.06 6.21
C PHE A 18 -8.54 -0.30 5.87
N PHE A 19 -8.59 1.01 6.09
CA PHE A 19 -7.53 1.91 5.69
C PHE A 19 -6.92 2.60 6.89
N SER A 20 -5.62 2.78 6.88
CA SER A 20 -4.89 3.49 7.92
C SER A 20 -3.45 3.71 7.45
N PRO A 21 -2.75 4.73 7.96
CA PRO A 21 -1.29 4.68 8.05
C PRO A 21 -0.80 3.38 8.70
N MET A 22 0.49 3.07 8.56
CA MET A 22 1.09 1.92 9.24
C MET A 22 0.82 1.98 10.76
N ASN A 23 0.83 0.83 11.43
CA ASN A 23 0.55 0.67 12.86
C ASN A 23 -0.85 1.12 13.34
N GLY A 24 -1.82 1.38 12.45
CA GLY A 24 -3.20 1.64 12.88
C GLY A 24 -4.11 0.42 12.95
N GLY A 25 -3.58 -0.80 12.78
CA GLY A 25 -4.35 -2.04 12.99
C GLY A 25 -5.39 -2.33 11.89
N LYS A 26 -5.09 -1.99 10.63
CA LYS A 26 -5.92 -2.28 9.45
C LYS A 26 -6.14 -3.78 9.25
N THR A 27 -5.04 -4.54 9.25
CA THR A 27 -5.01 -5.99 9.09
C THR A 27 -5.77 -6.72 10.19
N GLU A 28 -5.57 -6.35 11.46
CA GLU A 28 -6.31 -6.94 12.59
C GLU A 28 -7.83 -6.71 12.47
N ALA A 29 -8.25 -5.54 11.97
CA ALA A 29 -9.67 -5.26 11.73
C ALA A 29 -10.27 -6.22 10.69
N MET A 30 -9.58 -6.38 9.56
CA MET A 30 -9.99 -7.31 8.52
C MET A 30 -10.08 -8.75 9.04
N ILE A 31 -9.08 -9.20 9.79
CA ILE A 31 -9.05 -10.57 10.34
C ILE A 31 -10.22 -10.83 11.28
N GLN A 32 -10.61 -9.85 12.10
CA GLN A 32 -11.78 -9.99 12.98
C GLN A 32 -13.04 -10.27 12.16
N GLU A 33 -13.21 -9.59 11.02
CA GLU A 33 -14.34 -9.79 10.12
C GLU A 33 -14.28 -11.13 9.37
N LEU A 34 -13.09 -11.53 8.91
CA LEU A 34 -12.88 -12.87 8.32
C LEU A 34 -13.23 -13.99 9.29
N LYS A 35 -12.88 -13.84 10.57
CA LYS A 35 -13.25 -14.79 11.63
C LYS A 35 -14.75 -14.76 11.89
N ARG A 36 -15.38 -13.58 11.82
CA ARG A 36 -16.82 -13.41 12.05
C ARG A 36 -17.68 -14.18 11.05
N ALA A 37 -17.22 -14.33 9.81
CA ALA A 37 -17.89 -15.12 8.77
C ALA A 37 -18.26 -16.55 9.24
N ARG A 38 -17.43 -17.17 10.10
CA ARG A 38 -17.65 -18.53 10.59
C ARG A 38 -18.91 -18.67 11.44
N TYR A 39 -19.30 -17.61 12.15
CA TYR A 39 -20.52 -17.57 12.98
C TYR A 39 -21.80 -17.43 12.14
N PHE A 40 -21.67 -17.15 10.84
CA PHE A 40 -22.77 -17.08 9.88
C PHE A 40 -22.77 -18.27 8.90
N ASP A 41 -22.09 -19.35 9.25
CA ASP A 41 -21.92 -20.54 8.40
C ASP A 41 -21.31 -20.28 7.02
N LEU A 42 -20.44 -19.27 6.93
CA LEU A 42 -19.66 -18.96 5.74
C LEU A 42 -18.20 -19.39 5.91
N GLY A 43 -17.61 -19.86 4.81
CA GLY A 43 -16.17 -20.03 4.66
C GLY A 43 -15.52 -18.69 4.32
N SER A 44 -14.28 -18.50 4.81
CA SER A 44 -13.48 -17.31 4.52
C SER A 44 -12.03 -17.65 4.21
N ILE A 45 -11.44 -16.90 3.30
CA ILE A 45 -10.03 -17.02 2.87
C ILE A 45 -9.39 -15.64 2.82
N ALA A 46 -8.09 -15.58 3.06
CA ALA A 46 -7.31 -14.37 2.87
C ALA A 46 -6.20 -14.60 1.84
N TYR A 47 -5.82 -13.52 1.17
CA TYR A 47 -4.73 -13.46 0.22
C TYR A 47 -3.79 -12.31 0.57
N ASN A 48 -2.50 -12.53 0.33
CA ASN A 48 -1.48 -11.50 0.38
C ASN A 48 -0.62 -11.54 -0.89
N HIS A 49 0.04 -10.43 -1.19
CA HIS A 49 0.89 -10.35 -2.36
C HIS A 49 2.28 -10.93 -2.07
N SER A 50 2.86 -11.65 -3.03
CA SER A 50 4.25 -12.14 -3.01
C SER A 50 5.32 -11.06 -2.81
N ARG A 51 4.99 -9.79 -3.09
CA ARG A 51 5.85 -8.64 -2.80
C ARG A 51 5.99 -8.43 -1.29
N ASN A 52 5.00 -8.80 -0.48
CA ASN A 52 5.11 -8.80 0.98
C ASN A 52 5.84 -10.07 1.47
N THR A 53 7.17 -10.07 1.37
CA THR A 53 8.05 -11.20 1.76
C THR A 53 8.06 -11.53 3.26
N ARG A 54 7.34 -10.75 4.08
CA ARG A 54 7.29 -10.91 5.54
C ARG A 54 6.35 -12.02 6.00
N GLU A 55 5.39 -12.41 5.17
CA GLU A 55 4.19 -13.13 5.62
C GLU A 55 3.82 -14.30 4.70
N GLU A 56 4.80 -15.08 4.23
CA GLU A 56 4.53 -16.23 3.34
C GLU A 56 3.41 -17.14 3.87
N ASN A 57 2.34 -17.27 3.08
CA ASN A 57 1.16 -18.12 3.33
C ASN A 57 0.48 -17.94 4.70
N ALA A 58 0.59 -16.75 5.29
CA ALA A 58 -0.08 -16.39 6.54
C ALA A 58 -0.32 -14.88 6.61
N ILE A 59 -1.15 -14.44 7.55
CA ILE A 59 -1.15 -13.06 8.02
C ILE A 59 -0.55 -13.05 9.42
N VAL A 60 0.52 -12.26 9.58
CA VAL A 60 1.30 -12.16 10.82
C VAL A 60 1.25 -10.72 11.32
N VAL A 61 0.79 -10.51 12.55
CA VAL A 61 0.75 -9.18 13.17
C VAL A 61 1.64 -9.21 14.41
N ASP A 62 2.64 -8.33 14.42
CA ASP A 62 3.65 -8.20 15.48
C ASP A 62 4.33 -9.55 15.82
N GLY A 63 4.75 -10.27 14.78
CA GLY A 63 5.44 -11.56 14.89
C GLY A 63 4.55 -12.74 15.29
N LYS A 64 3.23 -12.53 15.43
CA LYS A 64 2.28 -13.57 15.83
C LYS A 64 1.37 -13.93 14.67
N PHE A 65 1.22 -15.24 14.40
CA PHE A 65 0.25 -15.76 13.46
C PHE A 65 -1.17 -15.33 13.84
N LYS A 66 -1.94 -14.80 12.87
CA LYS A 66 -3.31 -14.32 13.10
C LYS A 66 -4.35 -15.03 12.25
N TYR A 67 -4.03 -15.34 10.99
CA TYR A 67 -4.96 -15.95 10.04
C TYR A 67 -4.18 -16.66 8.92
N PRO A 68 -4.62 -17.82 8.42
CA PRO A 68 -4.02 -18.43 7.22
C PRO A 68 -4.31 -17.57 5.98
N ALA A 69 -3.33 -17.41 5.10
CA ALA A 69 -3.50 -16.71 3.82
C ALA A 69 -2.82 -17.47 2.68
N VAL A 70 -3.20 -17.17 1.45
CA VAL A 70 -2.51 -17.65 0.25
C VAL A 70 -1.70 -16.50 -0.34
N THR A 71 -0.41 -16.75 -0.58
CA THR A 71 0.45 -15.79 -1.26
C THR A 71 0.33 -15.95 -2.77
N VAL A 72 0.08 -14.82 -3.45
CA VAL A 72 -0.13 -14.75 -4.91
C VAL A 72 0.66 -13.60 -5.50
N ASP A 73 0.99 -13.69 -6.79
CA ASP A 73 1.73 -12.66 -7.52
C ASP A 73 0.85 -11.71 -8.32
N SER A 74 -0.42 -12.07 -8.51
CA SER A 74 -1.35 -11.38 -9.40
C SER A 74 -2.81 -11.64 -9.00
N ILE A 75 -3.70 -10.78 -9.47
CA ILE A 75 -5.15 -10.95 -9.31
C ILE A 75 -5.67 -12.16 -10.11
N SER A 76 -5.04 -12.49 -11.25
CA SER A 76 -5.39 -13.69 -12.02
C SER A 76 -5.12 -14.96 -11.21
N ALA A 77 -3.91 -15.10 -10.66
CA ALA A 77 -3.54 -16.25 -9.82
C ALA A 77 -4.44 -16.37 -8.57
N LEU A 78 -4.79 -15.23 -7.96
CA LEU A 78 -5.76 -15.18 -6.87
C LEU A 78 -7.11 -15.77 -7.28
N ARG A 79 -7.65 -15.31 -8.41
CA ARG A 79 -8.96 -15.72 -8.90
C ARG A 79 -8.99 -17.20 -9.24
N GLU A 80 -7.97 -17.71 -9.95
CA GLU A 80 -7.85 -19.12 -10.30
C GLU A 80 -7.81 -20.02 -9.05
N ASP A 81 -7.04 -19.61 -8.02
CA ASP A 81 -7.00 -20.36 -6.76
C ASP A 81 -8.34 -20.33 -6.02
N LEU A 82 -9.01 -19.18 -5.99
CA LEU A 82 -10.30 -19.02 -5.34
C LEU A 82 -11.39 -19.86 -6.02
N GLU A 83 -11.49 -19.80 -7.35
CA GLU A 83 -12.45 -20.59 -8.14
C GLU A 83 -12.23 -22.10 -7.92
N HIS A 84 -10.98 -22.55 -7.93
CA HIS A 84 -10.64 -23.95 -7.64
C HIS A 84 -11.07 -24.38 -6.22
N ARG A 85 -10.87 -23.53 -5.22
CA ARG A 85 -11.29 -23.82 -3.84
C ARG A 85 -12.80 -23.88 -3.69
N ILE A 86 -13.53 -22.97 -4.37
CA ILE A 86 -14.99 -22.97 -4.40
C ILE A 86 -15.51 -24.28 -5.02
N GLU A 87 -14.94 -24.68 -6.16
CA GLU A 87 -15.30 -25.94 -6.82
C GLU A 87 -15.06 -27.15 -5.90
N CYS A 88 -13.89 -27.20 -5.26
CA CYS A 88 -13.55 -28.25 -4.31
C CYS A 88 -14.56 -28.33 -3.16
N LEU A 89 -14.87 -27.20 -2.52
CA LEU A 89 -15.80 -27.15 -1.37
C LEU A 89 -17.25 -27.47 -1.76
N GLY A 90 -17.66 -27.14 -2.99
CA GLY A 90 -18.96 -27.51 -3.55
C GLY A 90 -19.06 -28.99 -3.97
N SER A 91 -17.93 -29.66 -4.17
CA SER A 91 -17.89 -31.04 -4.61
C SER A 91 -18.32 -32.02 -3.51
N GLN A 92 -19.18 -32.97 -3.86
CA GLN A 92 -19.53 -34.10 -2.99
C GLN A 92 -18.39 -35.11 -2.84
N ARG A 93 -17.33 -35.02 -3.67
CA ARG A 93 -16.27 -36.02 -3.76
C ARG A 93 -15.17 -35.87 -2.69
N ILE A 94 -15.13 -34.76 -1.96
CA ILE A 94 -14.06 -34.55 -0.98
C ILE A 94 -14.43 -35.19 0.36
N GLY A 95 -13.59 -36.13 0.80
CA GLY A 95 -13.70 -36.78 2.10
C GLY A 95 -13.54 -35.77 3.24
N LEU A 96 -14.46 -35.82 4.21
CA LEU A 96 -14.41 -35.00 5.42
C LEU A 96 -13.36 -35.57 6.39
N GLN A 97 -12.58 -34.69 7.01
CA GLN A 97 -11.67 -35.04 8.09
C GLN A 97 -12.15 -34.45 9.42
N GLY A 98 -12.00 -35.24 10.50
CA GLY A 98 -12.36 -34.85 11.86
C GLY A 98 -13.87 -34.72 12.13
N GLU A 99 -14.23 -34.44 13.38
CA GLU A 99 -15.63 -34.34 13.84
C GLU A 99 -16.39 -33.13 13.27
N GLN A 100 -15.70 -32.15 12.66
CA GLN A 100 -16.26 -30.87 12.23
C GLN A 100 -16.35 -30.68 10.70
N GLY A 101 -16.16 -31.74 9.91
CA GLY A 101 -16.27 -31.63 8.46
C GLY A 101 -15.21 -30.71 7.82
N GLN A 102 -13.95 -30.88 8.23
CA GLN A 102 -12.83 -30.11 7.69
C GLN A 102 -12.30 -30.75 6.40
N VAL A 103 -11.75 -29.91 5.52
CA VAL A 103 -11.18 -30.31 4.23
C VAL A 103 -9.86 -29.57 4.05
N ASN A 104 -8.78 -30.29 3.73
CA ASN A 104 -7.53 -29.66 3.35
C ASN A 104 -7.48 -29.44 1.82
N ILE A 105 -7.27 -28.20 1.39
CA ILE A 105 -7.13 -27.83 -0.02
C ILE A 105 -5.82 -27.06 -0.18
N LYS A 106 -4.88 -27.64 -0.94
CA LYS A 106 -3.54 -27.05 -1.17
C LYS A 106 -2.85 -26.61 0.13
N GLY A 107 -2.87 -27.47 1.16
CA GLY A 107 -2.19 -27.20 2.43
C GLY A 107 -2.96 -26.34 3.43
N LEU A 108 -4.08 -25.72 3.03
CA LEU A 108 -4.94 -24.93 3.92
C LEU A 108 -6.16 -25.72 4.36
N THR A 109 -6.46 -25.68 5.66
CA THR A 109 -7.67 -26.29 6.23
C THR A 109 -8.87 -25.36 6.08
N HIS A 110 -9.90 -25.88 5.42
CA HIS A 110 -11.20 -25.27 5.23
C HIS A 110 -12.27 -26.04 6.01
N TYR A 111 -13.37 -25.37 6.31
CA TYR A 111 -14.61 -26.03 6.71
C TYR A 111 -15.48 -26.22 5.48
N LYS A 112 -16.26 -27.30 5.40
CA LYS A 112 -17.22 -27.53 4.30
C LYS A 112 -18.41 -26.56 4.39
N LYS A 113 -18.14 -25.29 4.11
CA LYS A 113 -19.07 -24.15 4.12
C LYS A 113 -18.92 -23.38 2.80
N PRO A 114 -19.94 -22.67 2.32
CA PRO A 114 -19.82 -21.81 1.14
C PRO A 114 -18.71 -20.78 1.34
N LEU A 115 -17.68 -20.79 0.49
CA LEU A 115 -16.60 -19.82 0.52
C LEU A 115 -17.10 -18.52 -0.12
N LYS A 116 -17.56 -17.58 0.72
CA LYS A 116 -18.22 -16.34 0.29
C LYS A 116 -17.56 -15.07 0.83
N VAL A 117 -16.49 -15.22 1.61
CA VAL A 117 -15.80 -14.09 2.25
C VAL A 117 -14.32 -14.13 1.90
N ILE A 118 -13.82 -13.05 1.31
CA ILE A 118 -12.43 -12.92 0.85
C ILE A 118 -11.78 -11.74 1.57
N GLY A 119 -10.54 -11.91 2.02
CA GLY A 119 -9.70 -10.84 2.54
C GLY A 119 -8.48 -10.60 1.64
N LEU A 120 -8.21 -9.36 1.28
CA LEU A 120 -6.97 -8.94 0.61
C LEU A 120 -6.18 -8.07 1.56
N ASP A 121 -5.04 -8.55 2.06
CA ASP A 121 -4.12 -7.73 2.87
C ASP A 121 -3.12 -7.00 1.97
N GLU A 122 -2.70 -5.82 2.43
CA GLU A 122 -1.85 -4.88 1.67
C GLU A 122 -2.34 -4.65 0.23
N VAL A 123 -3.64 -4.34 0.07
CA VAL A 123 -4.29 -4.14 -1.24
C VAL A 123 -3.57 -3.14 -2.15
N ASN A 124 -2.86 -2.16 -1.59
CA ASN A 124 -2.03 -1.22 -2.33
C ASN A 124 -0.89 -1.89 -3.12
N LEU A 125 -0.50 -3.13 -2.79
CA LEU A 125 0.47 -3.92 -3.56
C LEU A 125 -0.14 -4.60 -4.79
N PHE A 126 -1.47 -4.68 -4.87
CA PHE A 126 -2.23 -5.26 -5.99
C PHE A 126 -2.66 -4.20 -7.02
N CYS A 127 -2.20 -2.96 -6.89
CA CYS A 127 -2.54 -1.87 -7.80
C CYS A 127 -1.37 -0.89 -7.96
N LEU A 128 -0.14 -1.40 -8.12
CA LEU A 128 1.04 -0.55 -8.28
C LEU A 128 1.15 0.00 -9.71
N SER A 129 0.56 -0.71 -10.68
CA SER A 129 0.42 -0.28 -12.07
C SER A 129 -1.04 -0.15 -12.52
N GLU A 130 -1.27 0.56 -13.63
CA GLU A 130 -2.60 0.77 -14.23
C GLU A 130 -3.28 -0.56 -14.59
N GLN A 131 -2.50 -1.53 -15.08
CA GLN A 131 -3.01 -2.86 -15.42
C GLN A 131 -3.43 -3.62 -14.16
N GLU A 132 -2.60 -3.64 -13.12
CA GLU A 132 -2.95 -4.30 -11.85
C GLU A 132 -4.20 -3.68 -11.21
N ALA A 133 -4.33 -2.35 -11.28
CA ALA A 133 -5.53 -1.65 -10.82
C ALA A 133 -6.78 -2.06 -11.61
N THR A 134 -6.65 -2.17 -12.93
CA THR A 134 -7.73 -2.63 -13.82
C THR A 134 -8.14 -4.07 -13.48
N ASP A 135 -7.17 -4.96 -13.27
CA ASP A 135 -7.42 -6.35 -12.90
C ASP A 135 -8.11 -6.45 -11.54
N LEU A 136 -7.66 -5.67 -10.55
CA LEU A 136 -8.29 -5.61 -9.22
C LEU A 136 -9.73 -5.09 -9.31
N LEU A 137 -10.00 -4.04 -10.09
CA LEU A 137 -11.38 -3.55 -10.31
C LEU A 137 -12.25 -4.62 -10.96
N GLY A 138 -11.72 -5.35 -11.95
CA GLY A 138 -12.41 -6.49 -12.56
C GLY A 138 -12.73 -7.59 -11.55
N PHE A 139 -11.79 -7.89 -10.63
CA PHE A 139 -12.01 -8.84 -9.56
C PHE A 139 -13.05 -8.37 -8.52
N MET A 140 -13.06 -7.08 -8.16
CA MET A 140 -14.09 -6.49 -7.29
C MET A 140 -15.48 -6.63 -7.91
N GLN A 141 -15.61 -6.36 -9.21
CA GLN A 141 -16.88 -6.53 -9.93
C GLN A 141 -17.32 -7.99 -10.00
N TRP A 142 -16.37 -8.92 -10.20
CA TRP A 142 -16.65 -10.35 -10.17
C TRP A 142 -17.14 -10.80 -8.78
N CYS A 143 -16.47 -10.39 -7.69
CA CYS A 143 -16.92 -10.66 -6.33
C CYS A 143 -18.35 -10.14 -6.10
N ARG A 144 -18.66 -8.94 -6.61
CA ARG A 144 -20.01 -8.37 -6.54
C ARG A 144 -21.05 -9.25 -7.23
N LYS A 145 -20.77 -9.70 -8.46
CA LYS A 145 -21.66 -10.56 -9.25
C LYS A 145 -21.88 -11.92 -8.58
N GLU A 146 -20.84 -12.48 -7.97
CA GLU A 146 -20.89 -13.76 -7.28
C GLU A 146 -21.40 -13.66 -5.83
N GLU A 147 -21.95 -12.49 -5.44
CA GLU A 147 -22.48 -12.22 -4.10
C GLU A 147 -21.49 -12.54 -2.98
N MET A 148 -20.21 -12.23 -3.21
CA MET A 148 -19.14 -12.41 -2.23
C MET A 148 -18.94 -11.12 -1.42
N VAL A 149 -18.51 -11.27 -0.17
CA VAL A 149 -18.03 -10.15 0.65
C VAL A 149 -16.53 -10.03 0.46
N LEU A 150 -16.08 -8.88 -0.05
CA LEU A 150 -14.66 -8.60 -0.24
C LEU A 150 -14.16 -7.62 0.82
N TYR A 151 -13.35 -8.10 1.75
CA TYR A 151 -12.61 -7.25 2.67
C TYR A 151 -11.25 -6.89 2.07
N VAL A 152 -10.90 -5.60 2.06
CA VAL A 152 -9.57 -5.13 1.62
C VAL A 152 -8.91 -4.34 2.75
N ALA A 153 -7.63 -4.57 3.01
CA ALA A 153 -6.84 -3.81 3.97
C ALA A 153 -5.58 -3.26 3.30
N GLY A 154 -5.25 -2.00 3.53
CA GLY A 154 -4.07 -1.41 2.88
C GLY A 154 -3.80 0.04 3.25
N LEU A 155 -2.69 0.55 2.74
CA LEU A 155 -2.31 1.95 2.85
C LEU A 155 -2.93 2.75 1.69
N LEU A 156 -3.63 3.85 1.99
CA LEU A 156 -4.11 4.75 0.93
C LEU A 156 -2.97 5.59 0.36
N HIS A 157 -2.03 5.97 1.23
CA HIS A 157 -0.91 6.82 0.88
C HIS A 157 0.42 6.14 1.15
N ASP A 158 1.39 6.41 0.29
CA ASP A 158 2.79 6.02 0.48
C ASP A 158 3.49 6.94 1.49
N PHE A 159 4.81 6.76 1.62
CA PHE A 159 5.63 7.56 2.53
C PHE A 159 5.82 9.02 2.09
N ARG A 160 5.57 9.33 0.81
CA ARG A 160 5.57 10.68 0.24
C ARG A 160 4.25 11.40 0.51
N HIS A 161 3.31 10.72 1.15
CA HIS A 161 1.96 11.20 1.47
C HIS A 161 1.12 11.40 0.21
N MET A 162 1.46 10.67 -0.85
CA MET A 162 0.78 10.61 -2.14
C MET A 162 0.00 9.30 -2.24
N TRP A 163 -0.93 9.17 -3.19
CA TRP A 163 -1.64 7.92 -3.41
C TRP A 163 -0.67 6.75 -3.61
N PHE A 164 -0.89 5.66 -2.89
CA PHE A 164 -0.03 4.48 -2.99
C PHE A 164 -0.41 3.71 -4.25
N GLY A 165 0.45 3.76 -5.28
CA GLY A 165 0.11 3.22 -6.59
C GLY A 165 -1.18 3.87 -7.12
N HIS A 166 -2.08 3.05 -7.65
CA HIS A 166 -3.39 3.45 -8.18
C HIS A 166 -4.52 3.31 -7.15
N MET A 167 -4.23 3.45 -5.85
CA MET A 167 -5.27 3.42 -4.81
C MET A 167 -6.30 4.54 -4.99
N ASP A 168 -5.98 5.63 -5.68
CA ASP A 168 -6.92 6.68 -6.08
C ASP A 168 -8.04 6.16 -7.00
N SER A 169 -7.72 5.16 -7.82
CA SER A 169 -8.63 4.49 -8.74
C SER A 169 -9.41 3.38 -8.04
N ILE A 170 -8.83 2.72 -7.04
CA ILE A 170 -9.49 1.64 -6.29
C ILE A 170 -10.44 2.17 -5.22
N TYR A 171 -10.00 3.16 -4.44
CA TYR A 171 -10.71 3.66 -3.26
C TYR A 171 -12.17 4.10 -3.52
N PRO A 172 -12.52 4.77 -4.64
CA PRO A 172 -13.90 5.12 -4.96
C PRO A 172 -14.83 3.92 -5.09
N HIS A 173 -14.32 2.77 -5.55
CA HIS A 173 -15.10 1.55 -5.79
C HIS A 173 -15.32 0.70 -4.54
N VAL A 174 -14.68 1.05 -3.42
CA VAL A 174 -14.90 0.40 -2.14
C VAL A 174 -16.23 0.88 -1.53
N ASP A 175 -17.19 -0.01 -1.36
CA ASP A 175 -18.56 0.33 -0.94
C ASP A 175 -18.61 0.92 0.48
N ARG A 176 -17.84 0.33 1.41
CA ARG A 176 -17.74 0.84 2.80
C ARG A 176 -16.30 1.02 3.22
N LYS A 177 -16.01 2.16 3.85
CA LYS A 177 -14.65 2.56 4.21
C LYS A 177 -14.55 2.72 5.72
N GLN A 178 -13.58 2.06 6.32
CA GLN A 178 -13.21 2.22 7.72
C GLN A 178 -11.78 2.73 7.82
N GLU A 179 -11.66 3.98 8.26
CA GLU A 179 -10.37 4.59 8.53
C GLU A 179 -10.00 4.45 10.00
N LYS A 180 -8.92 3.71 10.28
CA LYS A 180 -8.30 3.73 11.60
C LYS A 180 -7.27 4.85 11.67
N LYS A 181 -7.15 5.43 12.86
CA LYS A 181 -6.45 6.69 13.11
C LYS A 181 -5.44 6.47 14.25
N PRO A 182 -4.22 5.97 13.95
CA PRO A 182 -3.20 5.73 14.97
C PRO A 182 -2.73 7.03 15.63
N ALA A 183 -2.06 6.93 16.77
CA ALA A 183 -1.38 8.06 17.37
C ALA A 183 -0.10 8.41 16.58
N CYS A 184 0.24 9.69 16.50
CA CYS A 184 1.51 10.12 15.96
C CYS A 184 2.65 9.68 16.89
N MET A 185 3.65 9.02 16.33
CA MET A 185 4.79 8.47 17.09
C MET A 185 6.02 9.38 17.07
N ALA A 186 5.94 10.56 16.45
CA ALA A 186 7.06 11.51 16.40
C ALA A 186 7.32 12.14 17.77
N ILE A 187 8.60 12.39 18.07
CA ILE A 187 9.04 13.17 19.22
C ILE A 187 9.35 14.59 18.73
N LYS A 188 8.71 15.58 19.35
CA LYS A 188 8.87 17.00 19.00
C LYS A 188 10.24 17.54 19.41
N ALA A 189 10.59 18.71 18.90
CA ALA A 189 11.84 19.40 19.23
C ALA A 189 11.99 19.68 20.74
N ASP A 190 10.88 19.86 21.46
CA ASP A 190 10.85 20.03 22.92
C ASP A 190 11.00 18.70 23.69
N GLY A 191 11.24 17.59 22.99
CA GLY A 191 11.47 16.26 23.55
C GLY A 191 10.22 15.48 23.93
N ARG A 192 9.01 16.03 23.75
CA ARG A 192 7.75 15.34 24.09
C ARG A 192 7.21 14.51 22.92
N LYS A 193 6.59 13.37 23.23
CA LYS A 193 5.82 12.58 22.24
C LYS A 193 4.65 13.41 21.69
N CYS A 194 4.43 13.33 20.38
CA CYS A 194 3.26 13.94 19.77
C CYS A 194 1.99 13.19 20.20
N ILE A 195 0.92 13.92 20.48
CA ILE A 195 -0.37 13.35 20.90
C ILE A 195 -1.46 13.47 19.82
N LYS A 196 -1.10 14.00 18.64
CA LYS A 196 -2.04 14.18 17.54
C LYS A 196 -2.30 12.84 16.84
N THR A 197 -3.46 12.75 16.22
CA THR A 197 -3.78 11.65 15.30
C THR A 197 -2.83 11.65 14.11
N ALA A 198 -2.25 10.48 13.81
CA ALA A 198 -1.48 10.26 12.60
C ALA A 198 -2.39 10.23 11.37
N LYS A 199 -1.90 10.83 10.30
CA LYS A 199 -2.56 10.91 8.98
C LYS A 199 -1.75 10.22 7.89
N HIS A 200 -0.44 10.08 8.12
CA HIS A 200 0.48 9.51 7.17
C HIS A 200 1.48 8.57 7.84
N THR A 201 2.26 7.91 7.01
CA THR A 201 3.39 7.10 7.43
C THR A 201 4.68 7.78 6.97
N GLN A 202 5.47 8.29 7.90
CA GLN A 202 6.82 8.78 7.61
C GLN A 202 7.76 7.61 7.40
N ARG A 203 8.50 7.58 6.29
CA ARG A 203 9.68 6.72 6.18
C ARG A 203 10.89 7.45 6.76
N VAL A 204 11.70 6.71 7.51
CA VAL A 204 12.97 7.18 8.04
C VAL A 204 14.09 6.22 7.65
N TRP A 205 15.28 6.76 7.39
CA TRP A 205 16.48 6.02 7.00
C TRP A 205 17.49 6.03 8.15
N SER A 206 18.13 4.90 8.42
CA SER A 206 19.25 4.86 9.36
C SER A 206 20.44 5.65 8.80
N LEU A 207 21.30 6.17 9.67
CA LEU A 207 22.50 6.88 9.22
C LEU A 207 23.44 6.00 8.40
N ASP A 208 23.47 4.69 8.64
CA ASP A 208 24.26 3.76 7.85
C ASP A 208 23.66 3.53 6.47
N PHE A 209 22.33 3.52 6.35
CA PHE A 209 21.68 3.44 5.05
C PHE A 209 21.94 4.68 4.20
N VAL A 210 21.96 5.89 4.81
CA VAL A 210 22.37 7.12 4.12
C VAL A 210 23.77 6.98 3.50
N LYS A 211 24.71 6.32 4.20
CA LYS A 211 26.05 6.04 3.66
C LYS A 211 26.02 5.08 2.50
N GLU A 212 25.29 3.97 2.65
CA GLU A 212 25.14 2.92 1.65
C GLU A 212 24.62 3.48 0.32
N VAL A 213 23.60 4.35 0.36
CA VAL A 213 23.01 4.93 -0.85
C VAL A 213 23.78 6.14 -1.39
N GLY A 214 24.95 6.46 -0.83
CA GLY A 214 25.85 7.52 -1.31
C GLY A 214 25.37 8.95 -1.02
N MET A 215 24.54 9.14 0.01
CA MET A 215 23.94 10.44 0.38
C MET A 215 24.71 11.17 1.49
N ASN A 216 25.92 10.70 1.83
CA ASN A 216 26.72 11.23 2.95
C ASN A 216 27.00 12.72 2.90
N GLN A 217 27.20 13.27 1.70
CA GLN A 217 27.49 14.68 1.53
C GLN A 217 26.31 15.58 1.93
N LEU A 218 25.09 15.02 1.90
CA LEU A 218 23.85 15.72 2.22
C LEU A 218 23.36 15.43 3.65
N ILE A 219 24.02 14.54 4.41
CA ILE A 219 23.55 14.10 5.72
C ILE A 219 23.39 15.25 6.73
N ASN A 220 24.25 16.29 6.63
CA ASN A 220 24.20 17.45 7.51
C ASN A 220 23.02 18.39 7.18
N GLU A 221 22.47 18.30 5.97
CA GLU A 221 21.28 19.01 5.55
C GLU A 221 19.99 18.24 5.91
N MET A 222 20.11 16.94 6.18
CA MET A 222 18.99 16.09 6.57
C MET A 222 18.69 16.23 8.07
N GLU A 223 17.47 16.65 8.39
CA GLU A 223 17.02 16.73 9.78
C GLU A 223 16.87 15.32 10.39
N TYR A 224 17.46 15.12 11.58
CA TYR A 224 17.20 13.94 12.38
C TYR A 224 15.71 13.81 12.69
N PHE A 225 15.19 12.59 12.57
CA PHE A 225 13.81 12.27 12.88
C PHE A 225 13.73 11.44 14.16
N ASN A 226 13.26 12.05 15.25
CA ASN A 226 13.10 11.38 16.53
C ASN A 226 11.68 10.81 16.66
N PHE A 227 11.56 9.60 17.17
CA PHE A 227 10.26 8.92 17.31
C PHE A 227 10.26 7.90 18.45
N SER A 228 9.07 7.52 18.89
CA SER A 228 8.85 6.36 19.76
C SER A 228 8.61 5.14 18.87
N ASP A 229 9.27 4.02 19.13
CA ASP A 229 8.99 2.76 18.42
C ASP A 229 7.73 2.06 18.96
N LYS A 230 7.38 0.90 18.39
CA LYS A 230 6.22 0.08 18.80
C LYS A 230 6.33 -0.46 20.24
N GLY A 231 7.55 -0.60 20.76
CA GLY A 231 7.82 -1.00 22.14
C GLY A 231 7.88 0.18 23.11
N GLU A 232 7.47 1.37 22.66
CA GLU A 232 7.50 2.63 23.39
C GLU A 232 8.90 3.19 23.70
N HIS A 233 9.96 2.59 23.13
CA HIS A 233 11.34 3.08 23.26
C HIS A 233 11.53 4.33 22.42
N GLU A 234 12.23 5.31 22.97
CA GLU A 234 12.57 6.53 22.24
C GLU A 234 13.82 6.31 21.39
N VAL A 235 13.69 6.56 20.09
CA VAL A 235 14.78 6.54 19.11
C VAL A 235 15.15 7.98 18.81
N ARG A 236 16.40 8.36 19.08
CA ARG A 236 16.87 9.75 18.96
C ARG A 236 18.17 9.83 18.18
N ARG A 237 18.22 10.72 17.17
CA ARG A 237 19.41 10.99 16.33
C ARG A 237 20.04 9.76 15.64
N GLU A 238 19.28 8.69 15.48
CA GLU A 238 19.72 7.47 14.78
C GLU A 238 19.17 7.39 13.34
N TYR A 239 18.15 8.18 13.04
CA TYR A 239 17.46 8.18 11.77
C TYR A 239 17.23 9.60 11.26
N VAL A 240 17.15 9.73 9.94
CA VAL A 240 16.72 10.94 9.23
C VAL A 240 15.44 10.66 8.47
N ALA A 241 14.65 11.70 8.18
CA ALA A 241 13.50 11.55 7.29
C ALA A 241 13.99 11.11 5.90
N ALA A 242 13.35 10.10 5.30
CA ALA A 242 13.67 9.67 3.96
C ALA A 242 13.42 10.81 2.95
N PRO A 243 14.30 11.03 1.96
CA PRO A 243 14.08 12.02 0.92
C PRO A 243 12.83 11.65 0.11
N PHE A 244 12.16 12.67 -0.43
CA PHE A 244 10.96 12.50 -1.24
C PHE A 244 11.18 11.61 -2.48
N PHE A 245 12.39 11.64 -3.04
CA PHE A 245 12.82 10.83 -4.20
C PHE A 245 13.32 9.42 -3.82
N ASP A 246 12.86 8.84 -2.70
CA ASP A 246 13.11 7.42 -2.40
C ASP A 246 12.10 6.51 -3.15
N GLU A 247 12.51 5.28 -3.45
CA GLU A 247 11.68 4.27 -4.11
C GLU A 247 10.44 3.94 -3.26
N THR A 248 9.27 3.80 -3.87
CA THR A 248 8.00 3.56 -3.19
C THR A 248 8.05 2.31 -2.30
N LEU A 249 8.72 1.24 -2.74
CA LEU A 249 8.85 -0.01 -2.00
C LEU A 249 10.29 -0.22 -1.47
N ARG A 250 10.41 -0.49 -0.17
CA ARG A 250 11.69 -0.76 0.53
C ARG A 250 11.55 -1.93 1.52
N ILE A 251 10.99 -3.06 1.07
CA ILE A 251 10.58 -4.17 1.95
C ILE A 251 11.79 -4.87 2.58
N GLU A 252 12.84 -5.15 1.81
CA GLU A 252 14.06 -5.78 2.35
C GLU A 252 14.87 -4.82 3.25
N ALA A 253 14.96 -3.53 2.88
CA ALA A 253 15.62 -2.54 3.71
C ALA A 253 14.88 -2.30 5.05
N GLU A 254 13.57 -2.49 5.08
CA GLU A 254 12.79 -2.50 6.33
C GLU A 254 13.15 -3.72 7.19
N LYS A 255 13.23 -4.91 6.60
CA LYS A 255 13.56 -6.17 7.29
C LYS A 255 14.91 -6.11 8.00
N ASP A 256 15.90 -5.46 7.38
CA ASP A 256 17.24 -5.28 7.94
C ASP A 256 17.36 -4.08 8.90
N GLY A 257 16.27 -3.35 9.14
CA GLY A 257 16.24 -2.18 10.04
C GLY A 257 16.90 -0.91 9.48
N ARG A 258 17.34 -0.94 8.21
CA ARG A 258 17.89 0.21 7.47
C ARG A 258 16.83 1.28 7.23
N VAL A 259 15.58 0.86 7.08
CA VAL A 259 14.42 1.72 6.92
C VAL A 259 13.40 1.41 8.03
N LYS A 260 12.74 2.44 8.56
CA LYS A 260 11.59 2.28 9.46
C LYS A 260 10.43 3.15 8.99
N TYR A 261 9.22 2.73 9.36
CA TYR A 261 7.98 3.42 9.07
C TYR A 261 7.31 3.88 10.36
N VAL A 262 7.02 5.17 10.44
CA VAL A 262 6.56 5.85 11.65
C VAL A 262 5.23 6.56 11.34
N PRO A 263 4.14 6.28 12.06
CA PRO A 263 2.88 7.01 11.90
C PRO A 263 3.04 8.47 12.36
N VAL A 264 2.69 9.42 11.50
CA VAL A 264 2.86 10.85 11.76
C VAL A 264 1.62 11.68 11.46
N CYS A 265 1.41 12.74 12.24
CA CYS A 265 0.44 13.78 11.93
C CYS A 265 1.02 14.79 10.92
N LEU A 266 0.17 15.67 10.37
CA LEU A 266 0.58 16.68 9.39
C LEU A 266 1.72 17.58 9.88
N ASP A 267 1.70 18.02 11.15
CA ASP A 267 2.74 18.88 11.72
C ASP A 267 4.10 18.18 11.86
N CYS A 268 4.08 16.86 12.06
CA CYS A 268 5.28 16.05 12.29
C CYS A 268 5.83 15.43 11.01
N ALA A 269 5.05 15.42 9.93
CA ALA A 269 5.49 14.99 8.61
C ALA A 269 6.72 15.78 8.15
N ARG A 270 7.68 15.08 7.54
CA ARG A 270 8.86 15.67 6.91
C ARG A 270 9.05 15.03 5.54
N LEU A 271 9.05 15.87 4.51
CA LEU A 271 9.27 15.46 3.12
C LEU A 271 10.51 16.19 2.56
N PRO A 272 11.74 15.84 3.01
CA PRO A 272 12.96 16.45 2.52
C PRO A 272 13.05 16.37 1.00
N TYR A 273 13.50 17.45 0.38
CA TYR A 273 13.71 17.57 -1.07
C TYR A 273 12.45 17.42 -1.94
N GLN A 274 11.26 17.56 -1.37
CA GLN A 274 10.00 17.52 -2.13
C GLN A 274 9.97 18.65 -3.19
N ARG A 275 10.30 19.88 -2.81
CA ARG A 275 10.23 21.03 -3.73
C ARG A 275 11.19 20.88 -4.89
N GLU A 276 12.40 20.41 -4.60
CA GLU A 276 13.49 20.16 -5.54
C GLU A 276 13.11 19.05 -6.52
N THR A 277 12.52 17.96 -6.01
CA THR A 277 12.04 16.84 -6.85
C THR A 277 10.94 17.30 -7.80
N LEU A 278 9.98 18.07 -7.30
CA LEU A 278 8.89 18.61 -8.12
C LEU A 278 9.41 19.63 -9.15
N ALA A 279 10.37 20.49 -8.78
CA ALA A 279 10.98 21.44 -9.71
C ALA A 279 11.72 20.74 -10.87
N VAL A 280 12.46 19.67 -10.57
CA VAL A 280 13.12 18.86 -11.61
C VAL A 280 12.08 18.18 -12.51
N TYR A 281 11.03 17.59 -11.95
CA TYR A 281 9.96 16.98 -12.73
C TYR A 281 9.24 18.00 -13.65
N ASP A 282 8.88 19.17 -13.13
CA ASP A 282 8.23 20.24 -13.89
C ASP A 282 9.12 20.77 -15.02
N ALA A 283 10.43 20.84 -14.79
CA ALA A 283 11.40 21.23 -15.81
C ALA A 283 11.49 20.21 -16.95
N ILE A 284 11.51 18.91 -16.62
CA ILE A 284 11.45 17.82 -17.61
C ILE A 284 10.17 17.92 -18.44
N CYS A 285 9.03 18.19 -17.80
CA CYS A 285 7.75 18.39 -18.50
C CYS A 285 7.77 19.59 -19.47
N GLN A 286 8.66 20.56 -19.24
CA GLN A 286 8.89 21.72 -20.10
C GLN A 286 10.01 21.49 -21.14
N GLY A 287 10.61 20.30 -21.20
CA GLY A 287 11.70 19.96 -22.12
C GLY A 287 13.06 20.54 -21.75
N LYS A 288 13.29 20.87 -20.47
CA LYS A 288 14.57 21.39 -19.95
C LYS A 288 15.44 20.27 -19.40
N ASP A 289 16.77 20.45 -19.44
CA ASP A 289 17.72 19.52 -18.81
C ASP A 289 17.67 19.66 -17.28
N PRO A 290 17.40 18.57 -16.51
CA PRO A 290 17.48 18.54 -15.05
C PRO A 290 18.76 19.15 -14.46
N LYS A 291 19.90 19.02 -15.15
CA LYS A 291 21.21 19.52 -14.70
C LYS A 291 21.27 21.03 -14.57
N GLU A 292 20.36 21.75 -15.23
CA GLU A 292 20.28 23.21 -15.20
C GLU A 292 19.35 23.72 -14.09
N ILE A 293 18.73 22.83 -13.31
CA ILE A 293 17.66 23.20 -12.36
C ILE A 293 18.14 23.33 -10.92
N LEU A 294 19.04 22.46 -10.46
CA LEU A 294 19.60 22.53 -9.10
C LEU A 294 21.11 22.71 -9.18
N ASP A 295 21.64 23.58 -8.32
CA ASP A 295 23.08 23.86 -8.20
C ASP A 295 23.88 22.70 -7.56
N ILE A 296 23.18 21.65 -7.07
CA ILE A 296 23.77 20.52 -6.34
C ILE A 296 23.76 19.28 -7.24
N SER A 297 24.89 19.02 -7.92
CA SER A 297 25.01 17.90 -8.88
C SER A 297 24.57 16.55 -8.33
N LEU A 298 24.95 16.21 -7.09
CA LEU A 298 24.59 14.94 -6.46
C LEU A 298 23.07 14.81 -6.25
N LEU A 299 22.42 15.90 -5.81
CA LEU A 299 20.98 15.90 -5.56
C LEU A 299 20.20 15.75 -6.88
N THR A 300 20.61 16.47 -7.93
CA THR A 300 20.02 16.35 -9.27
C THR A 300 20.15 14.93 -9.81
N GLU A 301 21.31 14.30 -9.66
CA GLU A 301 21.55 12.93 -10.10
C GLU A 301 20.60 11.95 -9.39
N LYS A 302 20.46 12.06 -8.06
CA LYS A 302 19.60 11.17 -7.27
C LYS A 302 18.12 11.36 -7.62
N ILE A 303 17.65 12.60 -7.75
CA ILE A 303 16.28 12.91 -8.17
C ILE A 303 16.02 12.36 -9.57
N THR A 304 16.91 12.60 -10.52
CA THR A 304 16.73 12.13 -11.90
C THR A 304 16.73 10.62 -11.98
N SER A 305 17.64 9.96 -11.25
CA SER A 305 17.69 8.50 -11.15
C SER A 305 16.40 7.90 -10.58
N PHE A 306 15.79 8.55 -9.58
CA PHE A 306 14.51 8.16 -9.03
C PHE A 306 13.37 8.34 -10.04
N LEU A 307 13.27 9.52 -10.65
CA LEU A 307 12.20 9.82 -11.61
C LEU A 307 12.23 8.86 -12.81
N SER A 308 13.43 8.47 -13.26
CA SER A 308 13.60 7.54 -14.38
C SER A 308 13.69 6.06 -13.97
N HIS A 309 13.48 5.74 -12.69
CA HIS A 309 13.53 4.37 -12.22
C HIS A 309 12.36 3.58 -12.81
N SER A 310 12.61 2.40 -13.37
CA SER A 310 11.59 1.63 -14.12
C SER A 310 10.36 1.23 -13.29
N PHE A 311 10.51 1.13 -11.97
CA PHE A 311 9.40 0.85 -11.06
C PHE A 311 8.59 2.12 -10.72
N GLU A 312 9.23 3.28 -10.66
CA GLU A 312 8.53 4.54 -10.37
C GLU A 312 7.85 5.06 -11.63
N ASP A 313 8.57 5.00 -12.76
CA ASP A 313 8.13 5.31 -14.11
C ASP A 313 7.48 6.70 -14.24
N TRP A 314 8.11 7.74 -13.64
CA TRP A 314 7.63 9.13 -13.74
C TRP A 314 8.09 9.80 -15.04
N VAL A 315 9.32 9.47 -15.47
CA VAL A 315 9.91 9.94 -16.72
C VAL A 315 10.68 8.80 -17.38
N ARG A 316 10.81 8.83 -18.70
CA ARG A 316 11.71 7.96 -19.46
C ARG A 316 12.72 8.80 -20.23
N LYS A 317 13.88 8.23 -20.51
CA LYS A 317 14.84 8.85 -21.41
C LYS A 317 14.44 8.51 -22.84
N ASP A 318 14.18 9.53 -23.64
CA ASP A 318 13.95 9.39 -25.07
C ASP A 318 15.26 9.02 -25.77
N GLU A 319 15.26 7.92 -26.51
CA GLU A 319 16.48 7.35 -27.10
C GLU A 319 17.01 8.20 -28.26
N GLU A 320 16.14 8.92 -28.97
CA GLU A 320 16.50 9.74 -30.13
C GLU A 320 17.08 11.10 -29.73
N SER A 321 16.44 11.79 -28.78
CA SER A 321 16.88 13.11 -28.31
C SER A 321 17.85 13.06 -27.13
N GLY A 322 17.91 11.94 -26.41
CA GLY A 322 18.66 11.81 -25.16
C GLY A 322 18.06 12.60 -23.99
N LEU A 323 16.91 13.25 -24.17
CA LEU A 323 16.20 14.04 -23.16
C LEU A 323 15.27 13.16 -22.33
N TYR A 324 14.99 13.57 -21.10
CA TYR A 324 13.93 12.97 -20.30
C TYR A 324 12.58 13.49 -20.78
N VAL A 325 11.59 12.60 -20.89
CA VAL A 325 10.20 12.91 -21.21
C VAL A 325 9.27 12.21 -20.23
N PRO A 326 8.14 12.82 -19.83
CA PRO A 326 7.19 12.16 -18.94
C PRO A 326 6.62 10.90 -19.58
N THR A 327 6.67 9.79 -18.84
CA THR A 327 5.87 8.60 -19.12
C THR A 327 4.42 8.93 -18.82
N ARG A 328 3.51 8.56 -19.74
CA ARG A 328 2.05 8.88 -19.77
C ARG A 328 1.60 9.69 -18.55
N ILE A 329 1.46 11.00 -18.73
CA ILE A 329 1.02 11.99 -17.72
C ILE A 329 0.43 11.28 -16.50
N HIS A 330 1.13 11.28 -15.36
CA HIS A 330 0.54 10.97 -14.06
C HIS A 330 -0.62 11.97 -13.81
N ARG A 331 -1.75 11.74 -14.49
CA ARG A 331 -3.00 12.46 -14.29
C ARG A 331 -3.51 11.97 -12.94
N ASN A 332 -3.07 12.63 -11.86
CA ASN A 332 -3.68 12.71 -10.51
C ASN A 332 -2.74 12.51 -9.32
N ILE A 333 -1.51 13.04 -9.29
CA ILE A 333 -0.76 12.97 -8.02
C ILE A 333 -0.11 14.26 -7.53
N LEU A 334 -0.45 15.42 -8.09
CA LEU A 334 -0.12 16.71 -7.47
C LEU A 334 -1.36 17.61 -7.45
N GLY A 335 -2.15 17.51 -6.38
CA GLY A 335 -3.13 18.51 -5.97
C GLY A 335 -4.08 19.02 -7.05
N GLY A 336 -5.17 18.29 -7.30
CA GLY A 336 -6.43 18.79 -7.86
C GLY A 336 -6.36 19.74 -9.05
N PHE A 337 -6.62 19.19 -10.25
CA PHE A 337 -7.30 19.97 -11.29
C PHE A 337 -8.32 19.10 -12.03
N SER A 338 -9.59 19.47 -11.85
CA SER A 338 -10.62 19.25 -12.85
C SER A 338 -10.25 20.04 -14.10
N ARG A 339 -10.32 19.40 -15.27
CA ARG A 339 -10.88 20.06 -16.43
C ARG A 339 -11.88 19.12 -17.06
N GLU A 340 -13.13 19.53 -16.95
CA GLU A 340 -14.26 19.17 -17.79
C GLU A 340 -13.80 18.77 -19.20
N ALA A 341 -14.42 17.71 -19.70
CA ALA A 341 -14.37 17.35 -21.10
C ALA A 341 -14.52 18.61 -21.96
N ARG A 342 -13.51 18.91 -22.78
CA ARG A 342 -13.81 19.65 -24.01
C ARG A 342 -14.72 18.74 -24.82
N PRO A 343 -15.93 19.19 -25.20
CA PRO A 343 -16.72 18.47 -26.17
C PRO A 343 -15.89 18.32 -27.44
N GLN A 344 -15.77 17.08 -27.92
CA GLN A 344 -15.48 16.87 -29.32
C GLN A 344 -16.72 17.28 -30.13
N ASN A 345 -16.45 18.07 -31.15
CA ASN A 345 -17.31 18.46 -32.28
C ASN A 345 -18.32 19.58 -32.04
N GLU A 346 -18.21 20.66 -32.83
CA GLU A 346 -19.05 20.86 -34.02
C GLU A 346 -18.44 21.94 -34.95
N SER A 347 -18.23 21.56 -36.21
CA SER A 347 -18.31 22.33 -37.46
C SER A 347 -17.87 23.81 -37.50
N GLN A 348 -16.88 24.09 -38.35
CA GLN A 348 -17.08 24.78 -39.64
C GLN A 348 -16.12 24.21 -40.68
#